data_AF-A0A382WNR2-F1
#
_entry.id   AF-A0A382WNR2-F1
#
_cell.length_a   1.000
_cell.length_b   1.000
_cell.length_c   1.000
_cell.angle_alpha   90.00
_cell.angle_beta   90.00
_cell.angle_gamma   90.00
#
_symmetry.space_group_name_H-M   'P 1'
#
loop_
_entity.id
_entity.type
_entity.pdbx_description
1 polymer ?
#
loop_
_entity_poly.entity_id
_entity_poly.type
_entity_poly.pdbx_seq_one_letter_code
_entity_poly.pdbx_strand_id
1 'polypeptide(L)'
;MNRYLLMAMLVAPLAVIGADEAKGKKKGEKGFISLFDGKSLNGWKVNKENPKSIIVKDGNIVIDGPRAHLFYAGDVENHNFKNFVLRAQVKT
;
A
#
# COMPACT_ATOMS: atom_id res chain seq x y z
N MET A 1 9.41 -19.54 -65.02
CA MET A 1 8.42 -20.60 -64.72
C MET A 1 8.48 -20.92 -63.23
N ASN A 2 7.34 -21.30 -62.63
CA ASN A 2 6.96 -21.35 -61.18
C ASN A 2 6.82 -19.95 -60.55
N ARG A 3 5.67 -19.27 -60.39
CA ARG A 3 4.24 -19.55 -60.06
C ARG A 3 3.97 -20.18 -58.68
N TYR A 4 3.09 -19.47 -57.92
CA TYR A 4 2.48 -19.72 -56.59
C TYR A 4 3.34 -19.29 -55.38
N LEU A 5 2.87 -18.60 -54.33
CA LEU A 5 1.54 -18.14 -53.90
C LEU A 5 1.74 -17.01 -52.86
N LEU A 6 0.96 -15.93 -52.96
CA LEU A 6 0.82 -14.92 -51.91
C LEU A 6 0.21 -15.55 -50.65
N MET A 7 0.80 -15.28 -49.48
CA MET A 7 0.03 -15.27 -48.22
C MET A 7 0.49 -14.09 -47.37
N ALA A 8 -0.27 -13.01 -47.46
CA ALA A 8 -0.22 -11.92 -46.51
C ALA A 8 -0.96 -12.37 -45.24
N MET A 9 -0.25 -12.78 -44.21
CA MET A 9 -0.80 -12.87 -42.86
C MET A 9 -0.52 -11.57 -42.12
N LEU A 10 -1.54 -10.72 -42.10
CA LEU A 10 -1.68 -9.52 -41.30
C LEU A 10 -1.57 -9.91 -39.81
N VAL A 11 -0.44 -9.62 -39.18
CA VAL A 11 -0.32 -9.73 -37.71
C VAL A 11 -1.10 -8.57 -37.11
N ALA A 12 -2.27 -8.88 -36.54
CA ALA A 12 -3.08 -7.93 -35.80
C ALA A 12 -2.30 -7.42 -34.56
N PRO A 13 -2.33 -6.12 -34.24
CA PRO A 13 -1.77 -5.64 -33.00
C PRO A 13 -2.67 -6.08 -31.85
N LEU A 14 -2.13 -6.90 -30.94
CA LEU A 14 -2.73 -7.09 -29.62
C LEU A 14 -2.72 -5.72 -28.94
N ALA A 15 -3.88 -5.08 -28.89
CA ALA A 15 -4.13 -4.03 -27.93
C ALA A 15 -3.97 -4.66 -26.54
N VAL A 16 -2.84 -4.40 -25.89
CA VAL A 16 -2.73 -4.58 -24.45
C VAL A 16 -3.71 -3.58 -23.86
N ILE A 17 -4.92 -4.06 -23.60
CA ILE A 17 -5.86 -3.40 -22.70
C ILE A 17 -5.10 -3.36 -21.37
N GLY A 18 -4.53 -2.21 -21.07
CA GLY A 18 -4.09 -1.90 -19.72
C GLY A 18 -5.31 -2.09 -18.85
N ALA A 19 -5.37 -3.22 -18.15
CA ALA A 19 -6.26 -3.39 -17.03
C ALA A 19 -5.92 -2.24 -16.09
N ASP A 20 -6.83 -1.27 -16.04
CA ASP A 20 -6.84 -0.24 -15.04
C ASP A 20 -6.80 -0.99 -13.70
N GLU A 21 -5.63 -1.04 -13.05
CA GLU A 21 -5.52 -1.50 -11.67
C GLU A 21 -6.15 -0.41 -10.80
N ALA A 22 -7.47 -0.27 -10.90
CA ALA A 22 -8.29 0.31 -9.87
C ALA A 22 -8.25 -0.67 -8.69
N LYS A 23 -7.11 -0.71 -7.99
CA LYS A 23 -6.94 -1.34 -6.68
C LYS A 23 -7.97 -0.69 -5.78
N GLY A 24 -9.12 -1.36 -5.64
CA GLY A 24 -10.24 -0.89 -4.87
C GLY A 24 -9.77 -0.43 -3.51
N LYS A 25 -10.01 0.86 -3.19
CA LYS A 25 -9.98 1.31 -1.81
C LYS A 25 -10.96 0.40 -1.07
N LYS A 26 -10.45 -0.50 -0.21
CA LYS A 26 -11.29 -1.29 0.69
C LYS A 26 -12.24 -0.30 1.36
N LYS A 27 -13.55 -0.50 1.18
CA LYS A 27 -14.57 0.34 1.82
C LYS A 27 -14.33 0.18 3.32
N GLY A 28 -13.82 1.24 3.95
CA GLY A 28 -13.51 1.23 5.37
C GLY A 28 -14.75 0.88 6.18
N GLU A 29 -14.55 0.29 7.35
CA GLU A 29 -15.66 0.06 8.27
C GLU A 29 -16.33 1.39 8.63
N LYS A 30 -17.67 1.40 8.68
CA LYS A 30 -18.43 2.60 9.00
C LYS A 30 -18.00 3.13 10.37
N GLY A 31 -17.58 4.40 10.41
CA GLY A 31 -17.12 5.07 11.63
C GLY A 31 -15.62 4.90 11.94
N PHE A 32 -14.87 4.17 11.11
CA PHE A 32 -13.42 4.05 11.23
C PHE A 32 -12.70 4.62 10.02
N ILE A 33 -11.58 5.28 10.29
CA ILE A 33 -10.64 5.76 9.28
C ILE A 33 -9.38 4.92 9.42
N SER A 34 -8.89 4.35 8.31
CA SER A 34 -7.63 3.60 8.33
C SER A 34 -6.47 4.58 8.44
N LEU A 35 -5.64 4.43 9.48
CA LEU A 35 -4.42 5.23 9.66
C LEU A 35 -3.20 4.59 8.98
N PHE A 36 -3.31 3.36 8.48
CA PHE A 36 -2.24 2.64 7.79
C PHE A 36 -2.74 2.17 6.41
N ASP A 37 -1.90 2.36 5.40
CA ASP A 37 -2.19 2.04 4.01
C ASP A 37 -1.80 0.60 3.62
N GLY A 38 -1.17 -0.15 4.53
CA GLY A 38 -0.66 -1.49 4.29
C GLY A 38 0.61 -1.56 3.45
N LYS A 39 1.29 -0.43 3.21
CA LYS A 39 2.41 -0.35 2.26
C LYS A 39 3.57 0.50 2.75
N SER A 40 3.28 1.54 3.53
CA SER A 40 4.26 2.54 3.92
C SER A 40 3.97 3.13 5.30
N LEU A 41 4.94 3.86 5.84
CA LEU A 41 4.76 4.66 7.06
C LEU A 41 4.29 6.08 6.73
N ASN A 42 3.58 6.29 5.61
CA ASN A 42 3.01 7.60 5.28
C ASN A 42 2.05 8.06 6.38
N GLY A 43 2.23 9.29 6.85
CA GLY A 43 1.49 9.80 8.02
C GLY A 43 1.99 9.25 9.35
N TRP A 44 3.14 8.57 9.40
CA TRP A 44 3.78 8.11 10.63
C TRP A 44 5.23 8.59 10.71
N LYS A 45 5.74 8.73 11.94
CA LYS A 45 7.10 9.17 12.23
C LYS A 45 7.75 8.23 13.24
N VAL A 46 8.89 7.66 12.86
CA VAL A 46 9.71 6.85 13.76
C VAL A 46 10.62 7.77 14.58
N ASN A 47 10.87 7.43 15.84
CA ASN A 47 11.85 8.14 16.66
C ASN A 47 13.28 8.02 16.08
N LYS A 48 14.14 8.97 16.43
CA LYS A 48 15.51 9.05 15.90
C LYS A 48 16.50 8.04 16.49
N GLU A 49 16.17 7.44 17.65
CA GLU A 49 17.09 6.59 18.41
C GLU A 49 17.38 5.27 17.67
N ASN A 50 16.34 4.55 17.23
CA ASN A 50 16.47 3.27 16.53
C ASN A 50 15.48 3.20 15.34
N PRO A 51 15.61 4.07 14.34
CA PRO A 51 14.62 4.19 13.27
C PRO A 51 14.51 2.93 12.39
N LYS A 52 15.57 2.12 12.35
CA LYS A 52 15.63 0.87 11.57
C LYS A 52 14.86 -0.28 12.21
N SER A 53 14.47 -0.17 13.48
CA SER A 53 13.72 -1.22 14.17
C SER A 53 12.27 -1.31 13.71
N ILE A 54 11.76 -0.31 12.99
CA ILE A 54 10.37 -0.29 12.51
C ILE A 54 10.38 -0.31 10.98
N ILE A 55 9.81 -1.37 10.42
CA ILE A 55 9.71 -1.56 8.97
C ILE A 55 8.27 -1.90 8.58
N VAL A 56 7.93 -1.71 7.30
CA VAL A 56 6.72 -2.28 6.73
C VAL A 56 7.09 -3.53 5.97
N LYS A 57 6.51 -4.67 6.34
CA LYS A 57 6.75 -5.96 5.69
C LYS A 57 5.45 -6.75 5.59
N ASP A 58 5.18 -7.31 4.41
CA ASP A 58 4.01 -8.14 4.11
C ASP A 58 2.67 -7.47 4.50
N GLY A 59 2.60 -6.15 4.33
CA GLY A 59 1.42 -5.35 4.66
C GLY A 59 1.21 -5.09 6.16
N ASN A 60 2.24 -5.29 6.99
CA ASN A 60 2.21 -5.07 8.43
C ASN A 60 3.30 -4.08 8.83
N ILE A 61 3.03 -3.32 9.90
CA ILE A 61 4.09 -2.63 10.65
C ILE A 61 4.77 -3.67 11.53
N VAL A 62 6.06 -3.86 11.35
CA VAL A 62 6.87 -4.82 12.10
C VAL A 62 7.88 -4.07 12.93
N ILE A 63 7.96 -4.42 14.22
CA ILE A 63 8.97 -3.91 15.13
C ILE A 63 9.94 -5.07 15.40
N ASP A 64 11.16 -4.96 14.88
CA ASP A 64 12.21 -5.95 15.00
C ASP A 64 13.56 -5.24 15.24
N GLY A 65 14.08 -5.34 16.46
CA GLY A 65 15.31 -4.69 16.88
C GLY A 65 15.21 -3.94 18.22
N PRO A 66 16.17 -3.06 18.54
CA PRO A 66 16.17 -2.25 19.76
C PRO A 66 14.94 -1.34 19.86
N ARG A 67 14.59 -0.93 21.08
CA ARG A 67 13.40 -0.11 21.38
C ARG A 67 13.28 1.11 20.45
N ALA A 68 12.13 1.21 19.78
CA ALA A 68 11.76 2.35 18.95
C ALA A 68 10.30 2.75 19.22
N HIS A 69 9.93 3.96 18.83
CA HIS A 69 8.57 4.50 18.97
C HIS A 69 8.07 4.97 17.62
N LEU A 70 6.80 4.69 17.32
CA LEU A 70 6.11 5.13 16.11
C LEU A 70 4.97 6.09 16.49
N PHE A 71 4.99 7.29 15.93
CA PHE A 71 4.00 8.33 16.18
C PHE A 71 3.17 8.58 14.94
N TYR A 72 1.84 8.66 15.06
CA TYR A 72 1.00 9.14 13.96
C TYR A 72 1.19 10.65 13.80
N ALA A 73 1.45 11.09 12.58
CA ALA A 73 1.71 12.48 12.19
C ALA A 73 1.04 12.82 10.84
N GLY A 74 -0.01 12.09 10.47
CA GLY A 74 -0.78 12.30 9.25
C GLY A 74 -1.91 13.31 9.43
N ASP A 75 -2.70 13.49 8.37
CA ASP A 75 -3.68 14.58 8.26
C ASP A 75 -4.98 14.33 9.04
N VAL A 76 -5.32 13.06 9.31
CA VAL A 76 -6.53 12.71 10.08
C VAL A 76 -6.52 13.41 11.43
N GLU A 77 -7.57 14.21 11.69
CA GLU A 77 -7.73 15.03 12.90
C GLU A 77 -6.52 15.92 13.23
N ASN A 78 -5.74 16.32 12.21
CA ASN A 78 -4.46 17.02 12.40
C ASN A 78 -3.59 16.34 13.46
N HIS A 79 -3.54 14.99 13.44
CA HIS A 79 -2.81 14.14 14.39
C HIS A 79 -3.06 14.45 15.88
N ASN A 80 -4.15 15.14 16.21
CA ASN A 80 -4.46 15.61 17.55
C ASN A 80 -5.79 15.02 18.04
N PHE A 81 -5.70 13.83 18.61
CA PHE A 81 -6.87 13.10 19.10
C PHE A 81 -7.07 13.33 20.59
N LYS A 82 -8.24 13.86 20.99
CA LYS A 82 -8.62 13.97 22.40
C LYS A 82 -9.37 12.73 22.89
N ASN A 83 -10.43 12.35 22.17
CA ASN A 83 -11.28 11.19 22.47
C ASN A 83 -11.38 10.35 21.20
N PHE A 84 -10.98 9.08 21.25
CA PHE A 84 -10.98 8.20 20.08
C PHE A 84 -11.16 6.74 20.46
N VAL A 85 -11.59 5.94 19.49
CA VAL A 85 -11.56 4.47 19.57
C VAL A 85 -10.48 3.99 18.61
N LEU A 86 -9.42 3.40 19.16
CA LEU A 86 -8.36 2.79 18.37
C LEU A 86 -8.62 1.28 18.25
N ARG A 87 -8.42 0.75 17.05
CA ARG A 87 -8.47 -0.68 16.78
C ARG A 87 -7.27 -1.10 15.96
N ALA A 88 -6.63 -2.18 16.37
CA ALA A 88 -5.50 -2.79 15.68
C ALA A 88 -5.60 -4.31 15.75
N GLN A 89 -5.11 -4.98 14.71
CA GLN A 89 -4.81 -6.42 14.76
C GLN A 89 -3.31 -6.56 15.04
N VAL A 90 -2.95 -7.33 16.07
CA VAL A 90 -1.58 -7.45 16.56
C VAL A 90 -1.22 -8.93 16.67
N LYS A 91 0.03 -9.26 16.34
CA LYS A 91 0.65 -10.56 16.58
C LYS A 91 2.05 -10.35 17.17
N THR A 92 2.51 -11.31 17.96
CA THR A 92 3.84 -11.32 18.59
C THR A 92 4.61 -12.55 18.15
#